data_AF-A0A7J9BDP3-F1
#
_entry.id   AF-A0A7J9BDP3-F1
#
_cell.length_a   1.000
_cell.length_b   1.000
_cell.length_c   1.000
_cell.angle_alpha   90.00
_cell.angle_beta   90.00
_cell.angle_gamma   90.00
#
_symmetry.space_group_name_H-M   'P 1'
#
loop_
_entity.id
_entity.type
_entity.pdbx_description
1 polymer ?
#
loop_
_entity_poly.entity_id
_entity_poly.type
_entity_poly.pdbx_seq_one_letter_code
_entity_poly.pdbx_strand_id
1 'polypeptide(L)'
;MPEAPKNTHKPTTDYNLELKNKKTLQFIEDVTSNADEVQKKVLEEILSRNAHVEYLQTHGLNGHTDRETFKTIMPVITYEDIQPYVDRIANGDTSPILSSHPISEFLT
;
A
#
# COMPACT_ATOMS: atom_id res chain seq x y z
N MET A 1 -14.53 -27.98 53.78
CA MET A 1 -15.08 -27.30 52.58
C MET A 1 -13.93 -27.16 51.59
N PRO A 2 -14.08 -27.58 50.32
CA PRO A 2 -13.03 -27.35 49.33
C PRO A 2 -13.01 -25.86 48.94
N GLU A 3 -11.83 -25.25 48.94
CA GLU A 3 -11.64 -23.86 48.52
C GLU A 3 -11.97 -23.68 47.04
N ALA A 4 -12.61 -22.56 46.69
CA ALA A 4 -12.94 -22.22 45.31
C ALA A 4 -11.65 -21.96 44.49
N PRO A 5 -11.57 -22.41 43.22
CA PRO A 5 -10.38 -22.22 42.41
C PRO A 5 -10.16 -20.73 42.12
N LYS A 6 -8.96 -20.24 42.45
CA LYS A 6 -8.55 -18.87 42.15
C LYS A 6 -8.49 -18.69 40.64
N ASN A 7 -9.20 -17.68 40.14
CA ASN A 7 -9.28 -17.30 38.74
C ASN A 7 -7.88 -16.96 38.21
N THR A 8 -7.26 -17.91 37.50
CA THR A 8 -5.96 -17.74 36.84
C THR A 8 -6.14 -16.95 35.55
N HIS A 9 -6.34 -15.63 35.67
CA HIS A 9 -6.05 -14.73 34.55
C HIS A 9 -4.58 -14.91 34.19
N LYS A 10 -4.31 -15.36 32.96
CA LYS A 10 -2.94 -15.49 32.43
C LYS A 10 -2.40 -14.09 32.14
N PRO A 11 -1.47 -13.54 32.95
CA PRO A 11 -1.04 -12.14 32.84
C PRO A 11 -0.38 -11.81 31.49
N THR A 12 0.15 -12.83 30.83
CA THR A 12 0.91 -12.72 29.58
C THR A 12 0.05 -12.39 28.37
N THR A 13 -1.22 -12.82 28.32
CA THR A 13 -2.08 -12.54 27.17
C THR A 13 -2.59 -11.11 27.20
N ASP A 14 -2.99 -10.64 28.39
CA ASP A 14 -3.54 -9.28 28.58
C ASP A 14 -2.47 -8.21 28.38
N TYR A 15 -1.24 -8.43 28.85
CA TYR A 15 -0.11 -7.52 28.62
C TYR A 15 0.25 -7.41 27.13
N ASN A 16 0.22 -8.52 26.40
CA ASN A 16 0.50 -8.52 24.96
C ASN A 16 -0.58 -7.78 24.16
N LEU A 17 -1.86 -7.90 24.57
CA LEU A 17 -2.96 -7.18 23.95
C LEU A 17 -2.86 -5.67 24.20
N GLU A 18 -2.59 -5.25 25.43
CA GLU A 18 -2.43 -3.84 25.79
C GLU A 18 -1.27 -3.19 25.02
N LEU A 19 -0.12 -3.88 24.92
CA LEU A 19 1.02 -3.42 24.15
C LEU A 19 0.69 -3.30 22.65
N LYS A 20 -0.05 -4.27 22.09
CA LYS A 20 -0.49 -4.23 20.69
C LYS A 20 -1.44 -3.06 20.43
N ASN A 21 -2.40 -2.82 21.31
CA ASN A 21 -3.31 -1.70 21.21
C ASN A 21 -2.57 -0.37 21.28
N LYS A 22 -1.64 -0.22 22.23
CA LYS A 22 -0.81 0.98 22.34
C LYS A 22 0.01 1.24 21.07
N LYS A 23 0.66 0.21 20.51
CA LYS A 23 1.40 0.33 19.24
C LYS A 23 0.49 0.73 18.08
N THR A 24 -0.72 0.19 18.02
CA THR A 24 -1.70 0.51 16.96
C THR A 24 -2.17 1.96 17.05
N LEU A 25 -2.51 2.43 18.25
CA LEU A 25 -2.92 3.82 18.47
C LEU A 25 -1.77 4.79 18.19
N GLN A 26 -0.55 4.46 18.61
CA GLN A 26 0.63 5.27 18.31
C GLN A 26 0.88 5.34 16.79
N PHE A 27 0.75 4.22 16.08
CA PHE A 27 0.88 4.22 14.63
C PHE A 27 -0.15 5.14 13.96
N ILE A 28 -1.42 5.09 14.38
CA ILE A 28 -2.47 5.98 13.86
C ILE A 28 -2.08 7.44 14.09
N GLU A 29 -1.72 7.80 15.32
CA GLU A 29 -1.31 9.16 15.68
C GLU A 29 -0.12 9.63 14.82
N ASP A 30 0.91 8.78 14.69
CA ASP A 30 2.11 9.10 13.93
C ASP A 30 1.79 9.32 12.43
N VAL A 31 0.96 8.48 11.81
CA VAL A 31 0.63 8.63 10.39
C VAL A 31 -0.34 9.77 10.11
N THR A 32 -1.25 10.08 11.03
CA THR A 32 -2.19 11.20 10.86
C THR A 32 -1.52 12.54 11.14
N SER A 33 -0.61 12.61 12.12
CA SER A 33 0.12 13.83 12.44
C SER A 33 1.20 14.19 11.42
N ASN A 34 1.70 13.20 10.66
CA ASN A 34 2.72 13.40 9.62
C ASN A 34 2.21 13.08 8.19
N ALA A 35 0.93 13.32 7.93
CA ALA A 35 0.26 12.85 6.71
C ALA A 35 0.93 13.26 5.39
N ASP A 36 1.42 14.51 5.25
CA ASP A 36 2.09 14.97 4.02
C ASP A 36 3.42 14.22 3.79
N GLU A 37 4.21 13.99 4.85
CA GLU A 37 5.47 13.25 4.75
C GLU A 37 5.24 11.78 4.44
N VAL A 38 4.24 11.17 5.08
CA VAL A 38 3.85 9.78 4.82
C VAL A 38 3.39 9.63 3.37
N GLN A 39 2.53 10.52 2.87
CA GLN A 39 2.05 10.48 1.49
C GLN A 39 3.17 10.70 0.46
N LYS A 40 4.14 11.59 0.74
CA LYS A 40 5.33 11.77 -0.11
C LYS A 40 6.15 10.48 -0.21
N LYS A 41 6.43 9.83 0.92
CA LYS A 41 7.17 8.56 0.96
C LYS A 41 6.42 7.44 0.24
N VAL A 42 5.11 7.35 0.44
CA VAL A 42 4.26 6.36 -0.26
C VAL A 42 4.33 6.56 -1.78
N LEU A 43 4.21 7.80 -2.26
CA LEU A 43 4.33 8.10 -3.69
C LEU A 43 5.72 7.74 -4.22
N GLU A 44 6.78 8.16 -3.53
CA GLU A 44 8.17 7.86 -3.91
C GLU A 44 8.41 6.35 -4.00
N GLU A 45 7.93 5.55 -3.03
CA GLU A 45 8.05 4.10 -3.04
C GLU A 45 7.30 3.45 -4.20
N ILE A 46 6.07 3.89 -4.50
CA ILE A 46 5.27 3.39 -5.62
C ILE A 46 6.01 3.67 -6.94
N LEU A 47 6.45 4.90 -7.14
CA LEU A 47 7.13 5.31 -8.38
C LEU A 47 8.49 4.64 -8.54
N SER A 48 9.26 4.50 -7.46
CA SER A 48 10.56 3.82 -7.48
C SER A 48 10.40 2.34 -7.83
N ARG A 49 9.45 1.64 -7.22
CA ARG A 49 9.20 0.21 -7.50
C ARG A 49 8.69 -0.01 -8.91
N ASN A 50 7.95 0.94 -9.47
CA ASN A 50 7.29 0.81 -10.77
C ASN A 50 8.00 1.59 -11.89
N ALA A 51 9.22 2.11 -11.67
CA ALA A 51 9.90 3.01 -12.60
C ALA A 51 10.04 2.48 -14.05
N HIS A 52 9.98 1.16 -14.23
CA HIS A 52 10.14 0.48 -15.51
C HIS A 52 8.86 -0.20 -16.03
N VAL A 53 7.70 0.06 -15.42
CA VAL A 53 6.43 -0.49 -15.92
C VAL A 53 6.00 0.27 -17.17
N GLU A 54 5.34 -0.42 -18.09
CA GLU A 54 4.91 0.12 -19.38
C GLU A 54 4.11 1.42 -19.24
N TYR A 55 3.18 1.49 -18.27
CA TYR A 55 2.31 2.64 -18.09
C TYR A 55 3.05 3.93 -17.72
N LEU A 56 4.02 3.86 -16.80
CA LEU A 56 4.79 5.05 -16.40
C LEU A 56 5.78 5.48 -17.49
N GLN A 57 6.33 4.52 -18.24
CA GLN A 57 7.19 4.79 -19.39
C GLN A 57 6.42 5.44 -20.54
N THR A 58 5.20 4.98 -20.82
CA THR A 58 4.33 5.54 -21.87
C THR A 58 4.03 7.01 -21.63
N HIS A 59 3.87 7.42 -20.37
CA HIS A 59 3.66 8.81 -20.01
C HIS A 59 4.95 9.63 -19.88
N GLY A 60 6.12 9.01 -20.01
CA GLY A 60 7.40 9.71 -19.95
C GLY A 60 7.82 10.13 -18.55
N LEU A 61 7.35 9.44 -17.50
CA LEU A 61 7.76 9.74 -16.13
C LEU A 61 9.24 9.44 -15.88
N ASN A 62 9.89 8.62 -16.73
CA ASN A 62 11.35 8.45 -16.81
C ASN A 62 12.07 8.18 -15.47
N GLY A 63 11.41 7.46 -14.54
CA GLY A 63 11.96 7.14 -13.23
C GLY A 63 11.99 8.32 -12.23
N HIS A 64 11.35 9.45 -12.55
CA HIS A 64 11.11 10.52 -11.59
C HIS A 64 10.16 10.05 -10.49
N THR A 65 10.53 10.35 -9.24
CA THR A 65 9.79 9.92 -8.05
C THR A 65 9.21 11.09 -7.26
N ASP A 66 9.51 12.33 -7.66
CA ASP A 66 9.06 13.52 -6.96
C ASP A 66 7.61 13.87 -7.32
N ARG A 67 6.91 14.44 -6.32
CA ARG A 67 5.49 14.76 -6.40
C ARG A 67 5.15 15.76 -7.50
N GLU A 68 6.01 16.75 -7.74
CA GLU A 68 5.68 17.86 -8.65
C GLU A 68 5.82 17.41 -10.12
N THR A 69 6.85 16.61 -10.43
CA THR A 69 6.98 15.94 -11.72
C THR A 69 5.82 14.98 -11.96
N PHE A 70 5.48 14.14 -10.98
CA PHE A 70 4.33 13.22 -11.09
C PHE A 70 3.03 13.95 -11.44
N LYS A 71 2.71 15.03 -10.72
CA LYS A 71 1.50 15.85 -10.98
C LYS A 71 1.49 16.52 -12.35
N THR A 72 2.67 16.84 -12.88
CA THR A 72 2.81 17.53 -14.17
C THR A 72 2.69 16.55 -15.33
N ILE A 73 3.23 15.34 -15.18
CA ILE A 73 3.34 14.35 -16.26
C ILE A 73 2.15 13.40 -16.29
N MET A 74 1.68 12.93 -15.13
CA MET A 74 0.69 11.87 -15.07
C MET A 74 -0.73 12.44 -15.16
N PRO A 75 -1.57 11.93 -16.08
CA PRO A 75 -2.96 12.36 -16.19
C PRO A 75 -3.82 11.81 -15.04
N VAL A 76 -4.90 12.52 -14.74
CA VAL A 76 -6.01 11.96 -13.96
C VAL A 76 -6.87 11.15 -14.92
N ILE A 77 -7.14 9.89 -14.57
CA ILE A 77 -7.76 8.89 -15.46
C ILE A 77 -9.06 8.32 -14.92
N THR A 78 -9.90 7.76 -15.79
CA THR A 78 -11.01 6.86 -15.44
C THR A 78 -10.64 5.41 -15.70
N TYR A 79 -11.56 4.47 -15.45
CA TYR A 79 -11.31 3.05 -15.71
C TYR A 79 -11.11 2.76 -17.20
N GLU A 80 -11.85 3.43 -18.06
CA GLU A 80 -11.82 3.25 -19.51
C GLU A 80 -10.43 3.54 -20.09
N ASP A 81 -9.68 4.48 -19.51
CA ASP A 81 -8.31 4.82 -19.93
C ASP A 81 -7.32 3.68 -19.68
N ILE A 82 -7.55 2.85 -18.65
CA ILE A 82 -6.66 1.73 -18.28
C ILE A 82 -7.19 0.35 -18.68
N GLN A 83 -8.44 0.27 -19.15
CA GLN A 83 -9.06 -0.98 -19.55
C GLN A 83 -8.21 -1.79 -20.55
N PRO A 84 -7.55 -1.21 -21.57
CA PRO A 84 -6.70 -1.97 -22.49
C PRO A 84 -5.53 -2.69 -21.80
N TYR A 85 -4.96 -2.09 -20.76
CA TYR A 85 -3.90 -2.70 -19.95
C TYR A 85 -4.46 -3.83 -19.07
N VAL A 86 -5.63 -3.61 -18.47
CA VAL A 86 -6.34 -4.60 -17.66
C VAL A 86 -6.71 -5.84 -18.50
N ASP A 87 -7.25 -5.64 -19.69
CA ASP A 87 -7.62 -6.72 -20.61
C ASP A 87 -6.40 -7.55 -21.03
N ARG A 88 -5.24 -6.91 -21.28
CA ARG A 88 -4.00 -7.63 -21.57
C ARG A 88 -3.56 -8.52 -20.41
N ILE A 89 -3.59 -8.00 -19.18
CA ILE A 89 -3.24 -8.75 -17.98
C ILE A 89 -4.22 -9.93 -17.79
N ALA A 90 -5.52 -9.69 -17.96
CA ALA A 90 -6.55 -10.73 -17.85
C ALA A 90 -6.41 -11.83 -18.91
N ASN A 91 -5.91 -11.49 -20.10
CA ASN A 91 -5.59 -12.45 -21.17
C ASN A 91 -4.24 -13.16 -20.97
N GLY A 92 -3.54 -12.92 -19.85
CA GLY A 92 -2.33 -13.65 -19.46
C GLY A 92 -1.01 -12.95 -19.81
N ASP A 93 -1.03 -11.65 -20.17
CA ASP A 93 0.21 -10.88 -20.29
C ASP A 93 0.83 -10.67 -18.90
N THR A 94 2.01 -11.27 -18.67
CA THR A 94 2.76 -11.20 -17.40
C THR A 94 3.87 -10.16 -17.42
N SER A 95 3.99 -9.37 -18.48
CA SER A 95 4.93 -8.25 -18.53
C SER A 95 4.57 -7.18 -17.49
N PRO A 96 5.53 -6.37 -17.02
CA PRO A 96 5.29 -5.33 -16.02
C PRO A 96 4.53 -4.15 -16.64
N ILE A 97 3.21 -4.28 -16.79
CA ILE A 97 2.38 -3.27 -17.46
C ILE A 97 2.03 -2.12 -16.51
N LEU A 98 1.37 -2.43 -15.38
CA LEU A 98 0.92 -1.47 -14.37
C LEU A 98 1.75 -1.54 -13.07
N SER A 99 2.40 -2.67 -12.83
CA SER A 99 3.10 -2.99 -11.58
C SER A 99 4.34 -3.83 -11.89
N SER A 100 5.43 -3.61 -11.15
CA SER A 100 6.60 -4.49 -11.18
C SER A 100 6.36 -5.83 -10.47
N HIS A 101 5.37 -5.87 -9.57
CA HIS A 101 4.92 -7.10 -8.94
C HIS A 101 3.80 -7.73 -9.78
N PRO A 102 3.83 -9.06 -10.00
CA PRO A 102 2.77 -9.76 -10.73
C PRO A 102 1.38 -9.51 -10.13
N ILE A 103 0.39 -9.28 -10.99
CA ILE A 103 -1.00 -9.14 -10.56
C ILE A 103 -1.52 -10.52 -10.15
N SER A 104 -1.93 -10.67 -8.90
CA SER A 104 -2.37 -11.95 -8.32
C SER A 104 -3.84 -12.26 -8.60
N GLU A 105 -4.69 -11.23 -8.62
CA GLU A 105 -6.13 -11.35 -8.79
C GLU A 105 -6.73 -10.01 -9.24
N PHE A 106 -7.94 -10.06 -9.80
CA PHE A 106 -8.78 -8.89 -10.02
C PHE A 106 -9.89 -8.87 -8.97
N LEU A 107 -9.93 -7.81 -8.16
CA LEU A 107 -10.98 -7.60 -7.18
C LEU A 107 -12.17 -6.94 -7.88
N THR A 108 -13.27 -7.70 -8.03
CA THR A 108 -14.51 -7.28 -8.71
C THR A 108 -15.67 -7.16 -7.74
#